data_AF-A0AAE3NBH7-F1
#
_entry.id   AF-A0AAE3NBH7-F1
#
_cell.length_a   1.000
_cell.length_b   1.000
_cell.length_c   1.000
_cell.angle_alpha   90.00
_cell.angle_beta   90.00
_cell.angle_gamma   90.00
#
_symmetry.space_group_name_H-M   'P 1'
#
loop_
_entity.id
_entity.type
_entity.pdbx_description
1 polymer ?
#
loop_
_entity_poly.entity_id
_entity_poly.type
_entity_poly.pdbx_seq_one_letter_code
_entity_poly.pdbx_strand_id
1 'polypeptide(L)'
;MTRDHWALAAAALVLLVLPFTVSGYVLYVVNLLMVFVVLALGMHVVIGETGQFALAHAAFFGIGIYTAGLINTAWHPPFIVSILAGGLLSAVLGYLIGYLALRMRDIYLALATFAFGEAMQWVFLSWEKVTGGSNGMRMDPAELFGYKLTNDLQAYPFVIVLAALMLWLTVALARSQYGSSLRAVRESDVAAMAMGINVKAMKQSAFAISAAFAGIAGGMYTLFTSFIHPESLGFQTTILVLTMVVVGGMGSVRGAVAGAIAFGLISELLRQLMSVQEIIYGLILMGFMMFKPKGLFADRNRRAARPVEPQEAQA
;
A
#
# COMPACT_ATOMS: atom_id res chain seq x y z
N MET A 1 18.56 19.18 6.59
CA MET A 1 18.71 17.71 6.47
C MET A 1 18.93 16.99 7.81
N THR A 2 19.27 17.67 8.92
CA THR A 2 19.59 17.01 10.21
C THR A 2 18.37 16.55 11.02
N ARG A 3 17.30 17.35 11.13
CA ARG A 3 16.12 17.02 11.96
C ARG A 3 15.36 15.76 11.53
N ASP A 4 15.35 15.44 10.24
CA ASP A 4 14.60 14.28 9.74
C ASP A 4 15.29 12.95 10.05
N HIS A 5 16.62 12.93 10.11
CA HIS A 5 17.36 11.72 10.46
C HIS A 5 17.16 11.36 11.93
N TRP A 6 17.12 12.36 12.81
CA TRP A 6 16.80 12.17 14.24
C TRP A 6 15.38 11.65 14.46
N ALA A 7 14.39 12.15 13.72
CA ALA A 7 13.02 11.64 13.81
C ALA A 7 12.91 10.18 13.33
N LEU A 8 13.59 9.83 12.24
CA LEU A 8 13.62 8.45 11.75
C LEU A 8 14.38 7.51 12.70
N ALA A 9 15.50 7.97 13.27
CA ALA A 9 16.26 7.21 14.26
C ALA A 9 15.47 7.00 15.55
N ALA A 10 14.72 8.02 16.01
CA ALA A 10 13.83 7.89 17.16
C ALA A 10 12.68 6.91 16.87
N ALA A 11 12.06 6.97 15.69
CA ALA A 11 11.03 6.01 15.30
C ALA A 11 11.56 4.57 15.23
N ALA A 12 12.75 4.38 14.66
CA ALA A 12 13.41 3.07 14.60
C ALA A 12 13.75 2.55 16.01
N LEU A 13 14.24 3.42 16.91
CA LEU A 13 14.52 3.07 18.30
C LEU A 13 13.25 2.68 19.06
N VAL A 14 12.16 3.44 18.88
CA VAL A 14 10.86 3.12 19.50
C VAL A 14 10.38 1.75 19.06
N LEU A 15 10.41 1.46 17.76
CA LEU A 15 10.02 0.14 17.22
C LEU A 15 10.91 -0.99 17.74
N LEU A 16 12.22 -0.74 17.91
CA LEU A 16 13.15 -1.75 18.41
C LEU A 16 12.95 -2.06 19.91
N VAL A 17 12.55 -1.06 20.70
CA VAL A 17 12.33 -1.21 22.16
C VAL A 17 10.91 -1.71 22.48
N LEU A 18 9.93 -1.44 21.62
CA LEU A 18 8.51 -1.80 21.80
C LEU A 18 8.25 -3.26 22.20
N PRO A 19 8.85 -4.29 21.55
CA PRO A 19 8.58 -5.68 21.92
C PRO A 19 9.09 -6.08 23.30
N PHE A 20 9.99 -5.29 23.90
CA PHE A 20 10.49 -5.53 25.26
C PHE A 20 9.64 -4.86 26.33
N THR A 21 8.80 -3.89 25.96
CA THR A 21 7.99 -3.10 26.91
C THR A 21 6.51 -3.43 26.85
N VAL A 22 6.04 -4.03 25.75
CA VAL A 22 4.61 -4.32 25.54
C VAL A 22 4.40 -5.70 24.95
N SER A 23 3.31 -6.37 25.34
CA SER A 23 2.94 -7.70 24.88
C SER A 23 1.47 -7.82 24.48
N GLY A 24 1.15 -8.82 23.67
CA GLY A 24 -0.23 -9.15 23.29
C GLY A 24 -0.81 -8.18 22.26
N TYR A 25 -2.02 -7.67 22.54
CA TYR A 25 -2.81 -6.90 21.59
C TYR A 25 -2.10 -5.67 20.99
N VAL A 26 -1.24 -4.99 21.75
CA VAL A 26 -0.49 -3.84 21.22
C VAL A 26 0.49 -4.26 20.13
N LEU A 27 1.12 -5.44 20.24
CA LEU A 27 2.01 -5.96 19.19
C LEU A 27 1.22 -6.32 17.93
N TYR A 28 0.04 -6.92 18.08
CA TYR A 28 -0.88 -7.14 16.97
C TYR A 28 -1.19 -5.82 16.24
N VAL A 29 -1.55 -4.77 16.99
CA VAL A 29 -1.84 -3.45 16.42
C VAL A 29 -0.63 -2.89 15.69
N VAL A 30 0.57 -2.96 16.27
CA VAL A 30 1.78 -2.46 15.59
C VAL A 30 2.09 -3.25 14.32
N ASN A 31 1.95 -4.58 14.34
CA ASN A 31 2.11 -5.43 13.15
C ASN A 31 1.10 -5.02 12.05
N LEU A 32 -0.15 -4.81 12.43
CA LEU A 32 -1.21 -4.35 11.54
C LEU A 32 -0.89 -2.96 10.94
N LEU A 33 -0.39 -2.02 11.75
CA LEU A 33 0.03 -0.70 11.26
C LEU A 33 1.17 -0.82 10.24
N MET A 34 2.12 -1.71 10.45
CA MET A 34 3.21 -1.93 9.49
C MET A 34 2.71 -2.50 8.17
N VAL A 35 1.72 -3.40 8.20
CA VAL A 35 1.03 -3.89 6.99
C VAL A 35 0.31 -2.74 6.27
N PHE A 36 -0.41 -1.88 7.00
CA PHE A 36 -1.03 -0.69 6.41
C PHE A 36 -0.02 0.30 5.83
N VAL A 37 1.16 0.45 6.44
CA VAL A 37 2.25 1.25 5.88
C VAL A 37 2.67 0.68 4.51
N VAL A 38 2.88 -0.63 4.38
CA VAL A 38 3.26 -1.24 3.09
C VAL A 38 2.14 -1.09 2.04
N LEU A 39 0.88 -1.26 2.44
CA LEU A 39 -0.27 -1.00 1.57
C LEU A 39 -0.31 0.44 1.07
N ALA A 40 -0.16 1.40 1.98
CA ALA A 40 -0.14 2.82 1.66
C ALA A 40 1.05 3.19 0.78
N LEU A 41 2.23 2.59 0.99
CA LEU A 41 3.39 2.78 0.12
C LEU A 41 3.11 2.25 -1.29
N GLY A 42 2.48 1.08 -1.42
CA GLY A 42 2.05 0.55 -2.71
C GLY A 42 1.09 1.53 -3.41
N MET A 43 0.06 1.97 -2.72
CA MET A 43 -0.93 2.92 -3.25
C MET A 43 -0.30 4.27 -3.62
N HIS A 44 0.70 4.72 -2.84
CA HIS A 44 1.50 5.91 -3.14
C HIS A 44 2.29 5.80 -4.46
N VAL A 45 2.76 4.61 -4.86
CA VAL A 45 3.45 4.45 -6.16
C VAL A 45 2.51 4.75 -7.33
N VAL A 46 1.26 4.27 -7.29
CA VAL A 46 0.31 4.43 -8.40
C VAL A 46 -0.37 5.80 -8.39
N ILE A 47 -0.94 6.22 -7.25
CA ILE A 47 -1.62 7.52 -7.13
C ILE A 47 -0.61 8.64 -6.92
N GLY A 48 0.29 8.47 -5.96
CA GLY A 48 1.20 9.52 -5.50
C GLY A 48 2.29 9.88 -6.50
N GLU A 49 3.03 8.91 -7.03
CA GLU A 49 4.13 9.17 -7.98
C GLU A 49 3.62 9.30 -9.43
N THR A 50 2.64 8.48 -9.85
CA THR A 50 2.23 8.40 -11.26
C THR A 50 0.94 9.15 -11.59
N GLY A 51 0.13 9.50 -10.59
CA GLY A 51 -1.14 10.22 -10.81
C GLY A 51 -2.30 9.36 -11.31
N GLN A 52 -2.18 8.03 -11.25
CA GLN A 52 -3.25 7.14 -11.71
C GLN A 52 -4.22 6.87 -10.56
N PHE A 53 -5.46 7.33 -10.72
CA PHE A 53 -6.52 7.01 -9.76
C PHE A 53 -7.04 5.59 -10.01
N ALA A 54 -6.72 4.67 -9.09
CA ALA A 54 -7.06 3.25 -9.18
C ALA A 54 -7.61 2.72 -7.85
N LEU A 55 -8.62 1.87 -7.93
CA LEU A 55 -9.42 1.39 -6.79
C LEU A 55 -9.39 -0.14 -6.62
N ALA A 56 -8.26 -0.77 -6.93
CA ALA A 56 -8.08 -2.23 -6.92
C ALA A 56 -7.23 -2.78 -5.74
N HIS A 57 -6.76 -1.93 -4.83
CA HIS A 57 -5.75 -2.32 -3.84
C HIS A 57 -6.17 -3.44 -2.91
N ALA A 58 -7.41 -3.43 -2.41
CA ALA A 58 -7.92 -4.48 -1.54
C ALA A 58 -7.94 -5.86 -2.24
N ALA A 59 -8.21 -5.91 -3.55
CA ALA A 59 -8.17 -7.15 -4.30
C ALA A 59 -6.75 -7.72 -4.37
N PHE A 60 -5.73 -6.90 -4.65
CA PHE A 60 -4.34 -7.36 -4.67
C PHE A 60 -3.82 -7.74 -3.28
N PHE A 61 -4.31 -7.08 -2.22
CA PHE A 61 -4.06 -7.47 -0.84
C PHE A 61 -4.65 -8.85 -0.54
N GLY A 62 -5.91 -9.08 -0.91
CA GLY A 62 -6.59 -10.37 -0.77
C GLY A 62 -5.91 -11.49 -1.55
N ILE A 63 -5.52 -11.24 -2.81
CA ILE A 63 -4.73 -12.18 -3.63
C ILE A 63 -3.44 -12.56 -2.89
N GLY A 64 -2.75 -11.59 -2.30
CA GLY A 64 -1.57 -11.81 -1.48
C GLY A 64 -1.81 -12.72 -0.28
N ILE A 65 -2.87 -12.44 0.49
CA ILE A 65 -3.26 -13.25 1.67
C ILE A 65 -3.55 -14.68 1.27
N TYR A 66 -4.45 -14.90 0.31
CA TYR A 66 -4.84 -16.26 -0.09
C TYR A 66 -3.68 -17.01 -0.72
N THR A 67 -2.86 -16.37 -1.55
CA THR A 67 -1.69 -17.02 -2.16
C THR A 67 -0.68 -17.43 -1.12
N ALA A 68 -0.30 -16.51 -0.22
CA ALA A 68 0.68 -16.81 0.83
C ALA A 68 0.14 -17.85 1.82
N GLY A 69 -1.14 -17.73 2.21
CA GLY A 69 -1.83 -18.67 3.09
C GLY A 69 -1.93 -20.07 2.51
N LEU A 70 -2.41 -20.21 1.27
CA LEU A 70 -2.54 -21.51 0.60
C LEU A 70 -1.18 -22.19 0.41
N ILE A 71 -0.17 -21.45 -0.04
CA ILE A 71 1.18 -22.01 -0.23
C ILE A 71 1.76 -22.46 1.12
N ASN A 72 1.54 -21.66 2.18
CA ASN A 72 2.01 -22.01 3.51
C ASN A 72 1.32 -23.28 4.05
N THR A 73 0.00 -23.38 3.92
CA THR A 73 -0.77 -24.56 4.37
C THR A 73 -0.49 -25.82 3.53
N ALA A 74 -0.21 -25.67 2.23
CA ALA A 74 -0.04 -26.81 1.34
C ALA A 74 1.37 -27.44 1.38
N TRP A 75 2.42 -26.60 1.41
CA TRP A 75 3.81 -27.05 1.22
C TRP A 75 4.74 -26.67 2.37
N HIS A 76 4.27 -25.87 3.33
CA HIS A 76 5.06 -25.36 4.46
C HIS A 76 6.44 -24.80 4.07
N PRO A 77 6.57 -24.02 2.97
CA PRO A 77 7.87 -23.46 2.61
C PRO A 77 8.25 -22.34 3.59
N PRO A 78 9.53 -21.91 3.57
CA PRO A 78 9.94 -20.69 4.25
C PRO A 78 8.99 -19.54 3.90
N PHE A 79 8.43 -18.87 4.90
CA PHE A 79 7.34 -17.88 4.72
C PHE A 79 7.68 -16.80 3.68
N ILE A 80 8.97 -16.46 3.54
CA ILE A 80 9.48 -15.50 2.56
C ILE A 80 9.05 -15.90 1.13
N VAL A 81 9.12 -17.19 0.81
CA VAL A 81 8.69 -17.73 -0.49
C VAL A 81 7.20 -17.53 -0.69
N SER A 82 6.39 -17.82 0.32
CA SER A 82 4.93 -17.60 0.28
C SER A 82 4.56 -16.13 0.07
N ILE A 83 5.23 -15.21 0.79
CA ILE A 83 5.01 -13.76 0.65
C ILE A 83 5.42 -13.28 -0.74
N LEU A 84 6.59 -13.69 -1.22
CA LEU A 84 7.08 -13.31 -2.55
C LEU A 84 6.20 -13.88 -3.66
N ALA A 85 5.66 -15.09 -3.50
CA ALA A 85 4.72 -15.68 -4.44
C ALA A 85 3.41 -14.86 -4.49
N GLY A 86 2.86 -14.45 -3.34
CA GLY A 86 1.71 -13.55 -3.28
C GLY A 86 1.97 -12.20 -3.93
N GLY A 87 3.14 -11.60 -3.66
CA GLY A 87 3.59 -10.37 -4.32
C GLY A 87 3.71 -10.53 -5.84
N LEU A 88 4.32 -11.62 -6.31
CA LEU A 88 4.54 -11.89 -7.72
C LEU A 88 3.22 -12.13 -8.45
N LEU A 89 2.30 -12.92 -7.88
CA LEU A 89 0.99 -13.16 -8.48
C LEU A 89 0.20 -11.85 -8.59
N SER A 90 0.18 -11.05 -7.52
CA SER A 90 -0.44 -9.72 -7.56
C SER A 90 0.24 -8.80 -8.57
N ALA A 91 1.56 -8.85 -8.74
CA ALA A 91 2.27 -8.07 -9.76
C ALA A 91 1.86 -8.47 -11.18
N VAL A 92 1.76 -9.77 -11.46
CA VAL A 92 1.35 -10.31 -12.77
C VAL A 92 -0.09 -9.93 -13.09
N LEU A 93 -1.01 -10.13 -12.14
CA LEU A 93 -2.40 -9.72 -12.31
C LEU A 93 -2.53 -8.20 -12.41
N GLY A 94 -1.76 -7.45 -11.63
CA GLY A 94 -1.66 -6.00 -11.73
C GLY A 94 -1.20 -5.56 -13.12
N TYR A 95 -0.15 -6.17 -13.67
CA TYR A 95 0.32 -5.87 -15.02
C TYR A 95 -0.74 -6.16 -16.09
N LEU A 96 -1.49 -7.26 -15.95
CA LEU A 96 -2.57 -7.64 -16.87
C LEU A 96 -3.74 -6.66 -16.79
N ILE A 97 -4.22 -6.35 -15.58
CA ILE A 97 -5.30 -5.38 -15.38
C ILE A 97 -4.87 -3.99 -15.83
N GLY A 98 -3.64 -3.57 -15.51
CA GLY A 98 -3.05 -2.32 -15.99
C GLY A 98 -3.01 -2.27 -17.52
N TYR A 99 -2.64 -3.37 -18.19
CA TYR A 99 -2.65 -3.43 -19.65
C TYR A 99 -4.04 -3.17 -20.26
N LEU A 100 -5.09 -3.75 -19.66
CA LEU A 100 -6.47 -3.59 -20.12
C LEU A 100 -7.01 -2.20 -19.77
N ALA A 101 -6.85 -1.78 -18.52
CA ALA A 101 -7.50 -0.60 -17.96
C ALA A 101 -6.83 0.71 -18.42
N LEU A 102 -5.53 0.70 -18.75
CA LEU A 102 -4.82 1.88 -19.27
C LEU A 102 -5.22 2.29 -20.69
N ARG A 103 -6.12 1.54 -21.34
CA ARG A 103 -6.77 1.98 -22.59
C ARG A 103 -7.87 3.01 -22.33
N MET A 104 -8.25 3.21 -21.07
CA MET A 104 -9.34 4.08 -20.65
C MET A 104 -8.82 5.40 -20.08
N ARG A 105 -9.65 6.45 -20.14
CA ARG A 105 -9.33 7.79 -19.62
C ARG A 105 -9.63 7.87 -18.12
N ASP A 106 -8.67 8.31 -17.30
CA ASP A 106 -8.65 8.46 -15.83
C ASP A 106 -9.88 7.98 -15.02
N ILE A 107 -11.04 8.64 -15.12
CA ILE A 107 -12.24 8.25 -14.37
C ILE A 107 -12.70 6.82 -14.71
N TYR A 108 -12.58 6.43 -15.98
CA TYR A 108 -12.90 5.08 -16.43
C TYR A 108 -11.86 4.05 -15.95
N LEU A 109 -10.59 4.43 -15.78
CA LEU A 109 -9.58 3.56 -15.15
C LEU A 109 -9.96 3.27 -13.70
N ALA A 110 -10.43 4.29 -12.97
CA ALA A 110 -10.91 4.13 -11.60
C ALA A 110 -12.14 3.20 -11.52
N LEU A 111 -13.10 3.39 -12.42
CA LEU A 111 -14.30 2.55 -12.50
C LEU A 111 -13.96 1.09 -12.86
N ALA A 112 -13.06 0.88 -13.81
CA ALA A 112 -12.62 -0.46 -14.20
C ALA A 112 -11.87 -1.18 -13.08
N THR A 113 -11.02 -0.46 -12.34
CA THR A 113 -10.28 -1.02 -11.20
C THR A 113 -11.18 -1.27 -9.99
N PHE A 114 -12.19 -0.43 -9.77
CA PHE A 114 -13.26 -0.70 -8.80
C PHE A 114 -14.03 -1.98 -9.16
N ALA A 115 -14.46 -2.12 -10.42
CA ALA A 115 -15.15 -3.31 -10.89
C ALA A 115 -14.30 -4.58 -10.74
N PHE A 116 -12.99 -4.49 -11.00
CA PHE A 116 -12.06 -5.58 -10.70
C PHE A 116 -11.99 -5.89 -9.20
N GLY A 117 -11.94 -4.86 -8.35
CA GLY A 117 -11.96 -5.00 -6.90
C GLY A 117 -13.17 -5.79 -6.41
N GLU A 118 -14.36 -5.37 -6.83
CA GLU A 118 -15.64 -6.05 -6.52
C GLU A 118 -15.71 -7.45 -7.11
N ALA A 119 -15.27 -7.65 -8.36
CA ALA A 119 -15.23 -8.98 -8.97
C ALA A 119 -14.34 -9.93 -8.16
N MET A 120 -13.18 -9.47 -7.67
CA MET A 120 -12.32 -10.28 -6.82
C MET A 120 -12.93 -10.57 -5.45
N GLN A 121 -13.67 -9.62 -4.86
CA GLN A 121 -14.42 -9.87 -3.63
C GLN A 121 -15.46 -10.98 -3.81
N TRP A 122 -16.19 -10.98 -4.93
CA TRP A 122 -17.11 -12.06 -5.30
C TRP A 122 -16.38 -13.39 -5.49
N VAL A 123 -15.21 -13.39 -6.13
CA VAL A 123 -14.37 -14.59 -6.25
C VAL A 123 -13.99 -15.12 -4.87
N PHE A 124 -13.58 -14.26 -3.93
CA PHE A 124 -13.21 -14.69 -2.58
C PHE A 124 -14.39 -15.27 -1.80
N LEU A 125 -15.60 -14.75 -1.98
CA LEU A 125 -16.81 -15.22 -1.31
C LEU A 125 -17.39 -16.51 -1.93
N SER A 126 -17.21 -16.73 -3.23
CA SER A 126 -17.85 -17.83 -3.95
C SER A 126 -16.92 -19.03 -4.21
N TRP A 127 -15.59 -18.83 -4.19
CA TRP A 127 -14.63 -19.90 -4.51
C TRP A 127 -14.33 -20.81 -3.32
N GLU A 128 -15.33 -21.56 -2.86
CA GLU A 128 -15.27 -22.40 -1.66
C GLU A 128 -14.02 -23.31 -1.58
N LYS A 129 -13.66 -23.97 -2.69
CA LYS A 129 -12.51 -24.89 -2.73
C LYS A 129 -11.16 -24.23 -2.46
N VAL A 130 -11.01 -22.95 -2.79
CA VAL A 130 -9.72 -22.25 -2.76
C VAL A 130 -9.69 -21.23 -1.65
N THR A 131 -10.78 -20.52 -1.34
CA THR A 131 -10.80 -19.45 -0.33
C THR A 131 -11.60 -19.82 0.92
N GLY A 132 -12.27 -20.97 0.93
CA GLY A 132 -13.26 -21.33 1.95
C GLY A 132 -14.61 -20.61 1.76
N GLY A 133 -14.73 -19.74 0.74
CA GLY A 133 -15.95 -19.01 0.43
C GLY A 133 -16.40 -18.13 1.60
N SER A 134 -17.71 -18.04 1.83
CA SER A 134 -18.29 -17.27 2.93
C SER A 134 -17.89 -17.74 4.33
N ASN A 135 -17.34 -18.95 4.49
CA ASN A 135 -16.86 -19.43 5.78
C ASN A 135 -15.46 -18.90 6.14
N GLY A 136 -14.77 -18.28 5.17
CA GLY A 136 -13.37 -17.89 5.29
C GLY A 136 -12.40 -19.07 5.36
N MET A 137 -11.12 -18.76 5.57
CA MET A 137 -10.04 -19.75 5.57
C MET A 137 -9.19 -19.62 6.82
N ARG A 138 -8.92 -20.76 7.48
CA ARG A 138 -7.83 -20.89 8.45
C ARG A 138 -6.53 -21.23 7.73
N MET A 139 -5.47 -20.51 8.10
CA MET A 139 -4.11 -20.67 7.58
C MET A 139 -3.23 -21.23 8.68
N ASP A 140 -2.33 -22.14 8.30
CA ASP A 140 -1.31 -22.62 9.22
C ASP A 140 -0.36 -21.48 9.63
N PRO A 141 0.25 -21.56 10.83
CA PRO A 141 1.25 -20.59 11.23
C PRO A 141 2.43 -20.59 10.26
N ALA A 142 2.89 -19.38 9.88
CA ALA A 142 4.04 -19.20 9.02
C ALA A 142 5.28 -19.92 9.59
N GLU A 143 6.11 -20.50 8.73
CA GLU A 143 7.29 -21.25 9.15
C GLU A 143 8.55 -20.71 8.46
N LEU A 144 9.68 -20.66 9.19
CA LEU A 144 10.99 -20.38 8.64
C LEU A 144 11.95 -21.50 9.02
N PHE A 145 12.28 -22.37 8.05
CA PHE A 145 13.23 -23.48 8.23
C PHE A 145 12.96 -24.33 9.50
N GLY A 146 11.72 -24.78 9.73
CA GLY A 146 11.36 -25.53 10.94
C GLY A 146 10.85 -24.69 12.11
N TYR A 147 11.10 -23.37 12.11
CA TYR A 147 10.64 -22.48 13.18
C TYR A 147 9.27 -21.89 12.87
N LYS A 148 8.25 -22.32 13.60
CA LYS A 148 6.87 -21.83 13.45
C LYS A 148 6.67 -20.53 14.20
N LEU A 149 6.11 -19.55 13.50
CA LEU A 149 5.70 -18.25 14.01
C LEU A 149 4.29 -18.36 14.58
N THR A 150 4.18 -18.67 15.87
CA THR A 150 2.88 -18.85 16.53
C THR A 150 2.40 -17.61 17.27
N ASN A 151 3.31 -16.69 17.60
CA ASN A 151 3.03 -15.53 18.45
C ASN A 151 3.35 -14.22 17.72
N ASP A 152 2.60 -13.16 18.02
CA ASP A 152 2.84 -11.81 17.48
C ASP A 152 4.27 -11.32 17.72
N LEU A 153 4.85 -11.67 18.88
CA LEU A 153 6.23 -11.32 19.25
C LEU A 153 7.26 -11.98 18.32
N GLN A 154 6.98 -13.20 17.85
CA GLN A 154 7.86 -13.91 16.91
C GLN A 154 7.73 -13.34 15.50
N ALA A 155 6.52 -12.93 15.10
CA ALA A 155 6.26 -12.33 13.79
C ALA A 155 6.80 -10.90 13.68
N TYR A 156 6.76 -10.14 14.77
CA TYR A 156 7.17 -8.75 14.87
C TYR A 156 8.48 -8.38 14.15
N PRO A 157 9.63 -9.03 14.44
CA PRO A 157 10.89 -8.66 13.80
C PRO A 157 10.83 -8.81 12.27
N PHE A 158 10.16 -9.83 11.76
CA PHE A 158 10.04 -10.06 10.32
C PHE A 158 9.12 -9.03 9.65
N VAL A 159 8.01 -8.68 10.30
CA VAL A 159 7.09 -7.64 9.82
C VAL A 159 7.81 -6.29 9.74
N ILE A 160 8.57 -5.92 10.77
CA ILE A 160 9.33 -4.67 10.80
C ILE A 160 10.42 -4.64 9.73
N VAL A 161 11.19 -5.73 9.58
CA VAL A 161 12.24 -5.81 8.55
C VAL A 161 11.65 -5.72 7.15
N LEU A 162 10.55 -6.42 6.88
CA LEU A 162 9.86 -6.34 5.59
C LEU A 162 9.28 -4.94 5.34
N ALA A 163 8.63 -4.33 6.33
CA ALA A 163 8.11 -2.97 6.20
C ALA A 163 9.25 -1.95 5.94
N ALA A 164 10.38 -2.08 6.63
CA ALA A 164 11.56 -1.24 6.42
C ALA A 164 12.17 -1.45 5.02
N LEU A 165 12.24 -2.71 4.55
CA LEU A 165 12.69 -3.04 3.20
C LEU A 165 11.79 -2.42 2.13
N MET A 166 10.47 -2.53 2.29
CA MET A 166 9.50 -1.96 1.36
C MET A 166 9.53 -0.44 1.38
N LEU A 167 9.70 0.19 2.55
CA LEU A 167 9.91 1.63 2.66
C LEU A 167 11.20 2.06 1.96
N TRP A 168 12.30 1.34 2.17
CA TRP A 168 13.57 1.60 1.51
C TRP A 168 13.43 1.50 -0.01
N LEU A 169 12.75 0.46 -0.51
CA LEU A 169 12.49 0.27 -1.93
C LEU A 169 11.66 1.42 -2.52
N THR A 170 10.62 1.89 -1.82
CA THR A 170 9.83 3.05 -2.26
C THR A 170 10.66 4.33 -2.29
N VAL A 171 11.52 4.57 -1.29
CA VAL A 171 12.41 5.74 -1.27
C VAL A 171 13.44 5.66 -2.39
N ALA A 172 14.03 4.48 -2.63
CA ALA A 172 14.95 4.24 -3.72
C ALA A 172 14.28 4.48 -5.09
N LEU A 173 13.07 3.94 -5.27
CA LEU A 173 12.25 4.15 -6.47
C LEU A 173 11.96 5.64 -6.69
N ALA A 174 11.48 6.35 -5.66
CA ALA A 174 11.15 7.77 -5.75
C ALA A 174 12.36 8.66 -6.08
N ARG A 175 13.56 8.29 -5.63
CA ARG A 175 14.81 9.02 -5.91
C ARG A 175 15.48 8.62 -7.23
N SER A 176 15.09 7.50 -7.82
CA SER A 176 15.64 7.01 -9.08
C SER A 176 15.14 7.83 -10.28
N GLN A 177 15.81 7.66 -11.43
CA GLN A 177 15.37 8.20 -12.72
C GLN A 177 13.95 7.72 -13.07
N TYR A 178 13.65 6.45 -12.77
CA TYR A 178 12.34 5.86 -12.98
C TYR A 178 11.25 6.60 -12.19
N GLY A 179 11.50 6.93 -10.91
CA GLY A 179 10.58 7.75 -10.11
C GLY A 179 10.41 9.16 -10.67
N SER A 180 11.46 9.76 -11.24
CA SER A 180 11.37 11.04 -11.94
C SER A 180 10.48 10.96 -13.19
N SER A 181 10.59 9.88 -13.96
CA SER A 181 9.72 9.63 -15.12
C SER A 181 8.25 9.46 -14.71
N LEU A 182 7.97 8.75 -13.60
CA LEU A 182 6.61 8.63 -13.07
C LEU A 182 6.01 10.00 -12.71
N ARG A 183 6.79 10.86 -12.06
CA ARG A 183 6.33 12.23 -11.72
C ARG A 183 6.11 13.10 -12.95
N ALA A 184 6.94 12.96 -13.99
CA ALA A 184 6.71 13.67 -15.25
C ALA A 184 5.40 13.23 -15.91
N VAL A 185 5.11 11.92 -15.91
CA VAL A 185 3.83 11.37 -16.38
C VAL A 185 2.66 11.92 -15.57
N ARG A 186 2.80 12.02 -14.24
CA ARG A 186 1.78 12.59 -13.35
C ARG A 186 1.46 14.05 -13.67
N GLU A 187 2.45 14.84 -14.07
CA GLU A 187 2.27 16.26 -14.38
C GLU A 187 1.63 16.48 -15.74
N SER A 188 2.08 15.77 -16.78
CA SER A 188 1.47 15.81 -18.10
C SER A 188 1.94 14.64 -18.97
N ASP A 189 0.99 13.80 -19.38
CA ASP A 189 1.22 12.73 -20.35
C ASP A 189 1.85 13.27 -21.65
N VAL A 190 1.37 14.41 -22.16
CA VAL A 190 1.83 15.00 -23.42
C VAL A 190 3.27 15.50 -23.31
N ALA A 191 3.60 16.19 -22.21
CA ALA A 191 4.96 16.67 -21.98
C ALA A 191 5.94 15.50 -21.77
N ALA A 192 5.53 14.46 -21.03
CA ALA A 192 6.34 13.28 -20.84
C ALA A 192 6.64 12.56 -22.17
N MET A 193 5.64 12.42 -23.06
CA MET A 193 5.84 11.86 -24.40
C MET A 193 6.80 12.68 -25.26
N ALA A 194 6.71 14.02 -25.21
CA ALA A 194 7.63 14.90 -25.93
C ALA A 194 9.08 14.74 -25.47
N MET A 195 9.30 14.39 -24.20
CA MET A 195 10.62 14.08 -23.63
C MET A 195 11.08 12.63 -23.87
N GLY A 196 10.37 11.86 -24.72
CA GLY A 196 10.72 10.48 -25.07
C GLY A 196 10.33 9.42 -24.03
N ILE A 197 9.50 9.77 -23.04
CA ILE A 197 9.04 8.81 -22.02
C ILE A 197 7.87 7.99 -22.59
N ASN A 198 7.97 6.67 -22.52
CA ASN A 198 6.86 5.78 -22.83
C ASN A 198 5.84 5.80 -21.67
N VAL A 199 4.85 6.71 -21.76
CA VAL A 199 3.81 6.92 -20.74
C VAL A 199 3.05 5.64 -20.43
N LYS A 200 2.66 4.87 -21.45
CA LYS A 200 1.90 3.63 -21.26
C LYS A 200 2.70 2.60 -20.46
N ALA A 201 3.95 2.38 -20.84
CA ALA A 201 4.82 1.45 -20.13
C ALA A 201 5.03 1.88 -18.67
N MET A 202 5.31 3.17 -18.45
CA MET A 202 5.49 3.74 -17.10
C MET A 202 4.24 3.56 -16.25
N LYS A 203 3.05 3.86 -16.78
CA LYS A 203 1.80 3.70 -16.05
C LYS A 203 1.55 2.24 -15.68
N GLN A 204 1.80 1.33 -16.62
CA GLN A 204 1.58 -0.10 -16.45
C GLN A 204 2.54 -0.71 -15.42
N SER A 205 3.82 -0.35 -15.46
CA SER A 205 4.80 -0.84 -14.50
C SER A 205 4.56 -0.25 -13.10
N ALA A 206 4.12 1.01 -12.97
CA ALA A 206 3.73 1.56 -11.67
C ALA A 206 2.54 0.80 -11.06
N PHE A 207 1.55 0.45 -11.87
CA PHE A 207 0.41 -0.35 -11.43
C PHE A 207 0.82 -1.75 -10.98
N ALA A 208 1.70 -2.43 -11.73
CA ALA A 208 2.23 -3.75 -11.37
C ALA A 208 3.07 -3.70 -10.07
N ILE A 209 3.93 -2.71 -9.90
CA ILE A 209 4.70 -2.51 -8.65
C ILE A 209 3.75 -2.28 -7.48
N SER A 210 2.73 -1.46 -7.68
CA SER A 210 1.74 -1.15 -6.66
C SER A 210 0.96 -2.40 -6.22
N ALA A 211 0.53 -3.23 -7.18
CA ALA A 211 -0.11 -4.51 -6.91
C ALA A 211 0.84 -5.49 -6.19
N ALA A 212 2.12 -5.51 -6.56
CA ALA A 212 3.12 -6.31 -5.86
C ALA A 212 3.26 -5.92 -4.39
N PHE A 213 3.29 -4.61 -4.09
CA PHE A 213 3.32 -4.09 -2.73
C PHE A 213 2.08 -4.52 -1.93
N ALA A 214 0.89 -4.43 -2.53
CA ALA A 214 -0.34 -4.89 -1.89
C ALA A 214 -0.32 -6.41 -1.64
N GLY A 215 0.17 -7.20 -2.59
CA GLY A 215 0.32 -8.66 -2.43
C GLY A 215 1.32 -9.04 -1.33
N ILE A 216 2.47 -8.37 -1.25
CA ILE A 216 3.46 -8.55 -0.19
C ILE A 216 2.87 -8.16 1.17
N ALA A 217 2.15 -7.05 1.25
CA ALA A 217 1.45 -6.65 2.48
C ALA A 217 0.44 -7.71 2.91
N GLY A 218 -0.25 -8.34 1.96
CA GLY A 218 -1.15 -9.47 2.21
C GLY A 218 -0.42 -10.69 2.77
N GLY A 219 0.73 -11.04 2.20
CA GLY A 219 1.57 -12.10 2.76
C GLY A 219 2.16 -11.75 4.15
N MET A 220 2.47 -10.48 4.42
CA MET A 220 2.90 -10.05 5.75
C MET A 220 1.79 -10.22 6.79
N TYR A 221 0.52 -10.02 6.38
CA TYR A 221 -0.63 -10.19 7.26
C TYR A 221 -0.78 -11.62 7.78
N THR A 222 -0.43 -12.62 6.96
CA THR A 222 -0.50 -14.04 7.35
C THR A 222 0.58 -14.46 8.36
N LEU A 223 1.58 -13.61 8.64
CA LEU A 223 2.62 -13.90 9.64
C LEU A 223 2.10 -13.89 11.08
N PHE A 224 1.04 -13.13 11.34
CA PHE A 224 0.47 -12.95 12.68
C PHE A 224 -1.04 -13.21 12.73
N THR A 225 -1.68 -13.47 11.57
CA THR A 225 -3.11 -13.78 11.49
C THR A 225 -3.34 -15.14 10.85
N SER A 226 -3.97 -16.06 11.57
CA SER A 226 -4.25 -17.43 11.12
C SER A 226 -5.65 -17.63 10.53
N PHE A 227 -6.46 -16.57 10.42
CA PHE A 227 -7.81 -16.67 9.85
C PHE A 227 -8.14 -15.41 9.04
N ILE A 228 -8.68 -15.59 7.84
CA ILE A 228 -9.19 -14.49 7.02
C ILE A 228 -10.65 -14.71 6.65
N HIS A 229 -11.45 -13.65 6.80
CA HIS A 229 -12.79 -13.60 6.27
C HIS A 229 -12.83 -12.71 5.01
N PRO A 230 -13.40 -13.17 3.89
CA PRO A 230 -13.40 -12.43 2.62
C PRO A 230 -14.01 -11.02 2.71
N GLU A 231 -14.97 -10.79 3.59
CA GLU A 231 -15.62 -9.47 3.75
C GLU A 231 -14.65 -8.38 4.18
N SER A 232 -13.56 -8.73 4.88
CA SER A 232 -12.52 -7.76 5.26
C SER A 232 -11.69 -7.25 4.07
N LEU A 233 -11.82 -7.89 2.90
CA LEU A 233 -11.07 -7.60 1.67
C LEU A 233 -11.89 -6.78 0.67
N GLY A 234 -12.99 -6.17 1.12
CA GLY A 234 -13.87 -5.38 0.26
C GLY A 234 -13.37 -3.96 -0.05
N PHE A 235 -14.21 -3.21 -0.77
CA PHE A 235 -13.91 -1.86 -1.22
C PHE A 235 -13.60 -0.87 -0.08
N GLN A 236 -14.15 -1.10 1.12
CA GLN A 236 -13.86 -0.35 2.34
C GLN A 236 -12.35 -0.26 2.61
N THR A 237 -11.64 -1.37 2.45
CA THR A 237 -10.19 -1.44 2.68
C THR A 237 -9.44 -0.59 1.66
N THR A 238 -9.90 -0.55 0.40
CA THR A 238 -9.35 0.36 -0.62
C THR A 238 -9.58 1.83 -0.24
N ILE A 239 -10.77 2.19 0.23
CA ILE A 239 -11.06 3.57 0.68
C ILE A 239 -10.18 3.96 1.87
N LEU A 240 -10.00 3.07 2.85
CA LEU A 240 -9.14 3.31 4.00
C LEU A 240 -7.70 3.60 3.55
N VAL A 241 -7.14 2.74 2.69
CA VAL A 241 -5.77 2.91 2.17
C VAL A 241 -5.64 4.16 1.30
N LEU A 242 -6.66 4.46 0.49
CA LEU A 242 -6.73 5.72 -0.27
C LEU A 242 -6.70 6.92 0.68
N THR A 243 -7.48 6.88 1.76
CA THR A 243 -7.54 7.95 2.76
C THR A 243 -6.19 8.15 3.45
N MET A 244 -5.50 7.06 3.80
CA MET A 244 -4.14 7.11 4.34
C MET A 244 -3.19 7.90 3.43
N VAL A 245 -3.21 7.63 2.12
CA VAL A 245 -2.31 8.28 1.15
C VAL A 245 -2.72 9.71 0.84
N VAL A 246 -4.01 9.97 0.59
CA VAL A 246 -4.51 11.30 0.21
C VAL A 246 -4.36 12.28 1.38
N VAL A 247 -4.78 11.88 2.58
CA VAL A 247 -4.69 12.72 3.78
C VAL A 247 -3.23 12.87 4.22
N GLY A 248 -2.44 11.80 4.12
CA GLY A 248 -0.99 11.85 4.35
C GLY A 248 -0.27 12.82 3.40
N GLY A 249 -0.70 12.87 2.14
CA GLY A 249 -0.24 13.82 1.13
C GLY A 249 0.28 13.15 -0.13
N MET A 250 -0.36 13.46 -1.25
CA MET A 250 -0.01 12.91 -2.56
C MET A 250 1.39 13.37 -3.00
N GLY A 251 2.25 12.42 -3.38
CA GLY A 251 3.62 12.72 -3.81
C GLY A 251 4.65 12.82 -2.66
N SER A 252 4.29 12.40 -1.44
CA SER A 252 5.22 12.33 -0.31
C SER A 252 5.24 10.94 0.33
N VAL A 253 6.35 10.22 0.20
CA VAL A 253 6.56 8.92 0.87
C VAL A 253 6.39 9.04 2.38
N ARG A 254 6.86 10.14 2.98
CA ARG A 254 6.70 10.42 4.42
C ARG A 254 5.23 10.65 4.78
N GLY A 255 4.49 11.32 3.89
CA GLY A 255 3.06 11.52 4.03
C GLY A 255 2.30 10.20 4.03
N ALA A 256 2.62 9.29 3.10
CA ALA A 256 2.01 7.96 3.05
C ALA A 256 2.24 7.16 4.34
N VAL A 257 3.47 7.17 4.88
CA VAL A 257 3.78 6.49 6.17
C VAL A 257 3.02 7.13 7.34
N ALA A 258 3.06 8.47 7.46
CA ALA A 258 2.39 9.17 8.55
C ALA A 258 0.86 9.00 8.49
N GLY A 259 0.29 9.05 7.28
CA GLY A 259 -1.12 8.80 7.04
C GLY A 259 -1.52 7.36 7.39
N ALA A 260 -0.72 6.37 7.01
CA ALA A 260 -0.95 4.96 7.38
C ALA A 260 -0.91 4.73 8.89
N ILE A 261 0.04 5.33 9.61
CA ILE A 261 0.12 5.22 11.07
C ILE A 261 -1.09 5.92 11.72
N ALA A 262 -1.39 7.15 11.32
CA ALA A 262 -2.48 7.93 11.91
C ALA A 262 -3.85 7.29 11.65
N PHE A 263 -4.16 6.98 10.39
CA PHE A 263 -5.45 6.38 10.04
C PHE A 263 -5.53 4.91 10.41
N GLY A 264 -4.40 4.19 10.45
CA GLY A 264 -4.36 2.84 10.98
C GLY A 264 -4.75 2.82 12.47
N LEU A 265 -4.19 3.73 13.29
CA LEU A 265 -4.58 3.86 14.69
C LEU A 265 -6.04 4.30 14.85
N ILE A 266 -6.47 5.29 14.07
CA ILE A 266 -7.86 5.74 14.05
C ILE A 266 -8.79 4.58 13.67
N SER A 267 -8.42 3.75 12.70
CA SER A 267 -9.19 2.58 12.27
C SER A 267 -9.33 1.53 13.36
N GLU A 268 -8.26 1.30 14.11
CA GLU A 268 -8.26 0.37 15.22
C GLU A 268 -9.12 0.86 16.39
N LEU A 269 -9.07 2.16 16.69
CA LEU A 269 -9.93 2.80 17.70
C LEU A 269 -11.41 2.80 17.28
N LEU A 270 -11.67 3.03 15.99
CA LEU A 270 -13.02 3.03 15.40
C LEU A 270 -13.59 1.62 15.20
N ARG A 271 -12.79 0.56 15.31
CA ARG A 271 -13.24 -0.82 15.09
C ARG A 271 -14.44 -1.20 15.97
N GLN A 272 -14.59 -0.57 17.13
CA GLN A 272 -15.73 -0.79 18.04
C GLN A 272 -17.04 -0.16 17.53
N LEU A 273 -16.98 0.74 16.54
CA LEU A 273 -18.07 1.53 15.99
C LEU A 273 -18.46 1.04 14.57
N MET A 274 -18.50 -0.29 14.38
CA MET A 274 -18.54 -1.00 13.08
C MET A 274 -19.48 -0.42 12.00
N SER A 275 -20.57 0.28 12.34
CA SER A 275 -21.53 0.82 11.37
C SER A 275 -21.24 2.25 10.87
N VAL A 276 -20.50 3.08 11.62
CA VAL A 276 -20.27 4.50 11.27
C VAL A 276 -18.86 4.76 10.72
N GLN A 277 -17.98 3.78 10.81
CA GLN A 277 -16.57 3.90 10.41
C GLN A 277 -16.42 4.29 8.92
N GLU A 278 -17.22 3.70 8.03
CA GLU A 278 -17.18 3.98 6.59
C GLU A 278 -17.56 5.43 6.26
N ILE A 279 -18.62 5.92 6.89
CA ILE A 279 -19.10 7.31 6.74
C ILE A 279 -18.02 8.28 7.23
N ILE A 280 -17.37 7.97 8.35
CA ILE A 280 -16.29 8.79 8.91
C ILE A 280 -15.12 8.88 7.93
N TYR A 281 -14.69 7.78 7.31
CA TYR A 281 -13.61 7.82 6.32
C TYR A 281 -13.96 8.64 5.09
N GLY A 282 -15.18 8.47 4.56
CA GLY A 282 -15.67 9.26 3.44
C GLY A 282 -15.69 10.77 3.76
N LEU A 283 -16.21 11.14 4.93
CA LEU A 283 -16.26 12.54 5.38
C LEU A 283 -14.87 13.14 5.57
N ILE A 284 -13.94 12.39 6.19
CA ILE A 284 -12.57 12.86 6.37
C ILE A 284 -11.89 13.04 5.01
N LEU A 285 -12.03 12.07 4.10
CA LEU A 285 -11.47 12.15 2.76
C LEU A 285 -12.01 13.36 1.98
N MET A 286 -13.33 13.54 1.97
CA MET A 286 -13.98 14.70 1.33
C MET A 286 -13.53 16.02 1.95
N GLY A 287 -13.47 16.10 3.28
CA GLY A 287 -13.00 17.29 3.99
C GLY A 287 -11.56 17.64 3.64
N PHE A 288 -10.64 16.65 3.62
CA PHE A 288 -9.25 16.90 3.23
C PHE A 288 -9.11 17.26 1.76
N MET A 289 -9.84 16.61 0.86
CA MET A 289 -9.84 16.97 -0.56
C MET A 289 -10.34 18.41 -0.79
N MET A 290 -11.33 18.86 0.01
CA MET A 290 -11.89 20.20 -0.10
C MET A 290 -11.00 21.29 0.53
N PHE A 291 -10.46 21.04 1.73
CA PHE A 291 -9.75 22.07 2.50
C PHE A 291 -8.22 22.00 2.40
N LYS A 292 -7.64 20.82 2.15
CA LYS A 292 -6.18 20.60 2.02
C LYS A 292 -5.88 19.56 0.93
N PRO A 293 -6.10 19.87 -0.37
CA PRO A 293 -5.96 18.91 -1.47
C PRO A 293 -4.54 18.34 -1.66
N LYS A 294 -3.52 18.98 -1.08
CA LYS A 294 -2.15 18.47 -1.08
C LYS A 294 -1.86 17.48 0.07
N GLY A 295 -2.78 17.33 1.02
CA GLY A 295 -2.62 16.54 2.25
C GLY A 295 -1.75 17.23 3.32
N LEU A 296 -1.59 16.56 4.46
CA LEU A 296 -0.97 17.13 5.67
C LEU A 296 0.54 17.34 5.55
N PHE A 297 1.24 16.49 4.80
CA PHE A 297 2.71 16.44 4.79
C PHE A 297 3.36 16.74 3.43
N ALA A 298 2.64 17.37 2.50
CA ALA A 298 3.17 17.66 1.16
C ALA A 298 4.14 18.86 1.09
N ASP A 299 4.05 19.83 2.01
CA ASP A 299 4.71 21.14 1.82
C ASP A 299 6.21 21.20 2.19
N ARG A 300 6.84 20.10 2.64
CA ARG A 300 8.21 20.19 3.19
C ARG A 300 9.35 20.07 2.17
N ASN A 301 9.06 19.81 0.88
CA ASN A 301 10.09 19.52 -0.12
C ASN A 301 10.11 20.43 -1.36
N ARG A 302 9.42 21.58 -1.31
CA ARG A 302 9.64 22.66 -2.29
C ARG A 302 11.04 23.27 -2.08
N ARG A 303 12.08 22.57 -2.54
CA ARG A 303 13.32 23.23 -2.94
C ARG A 303 12.94 24.14 -4.10
N ALA A 304 12.97 25.44 -3.80
CA ALA A 304 12.84 26.57 -4.70
C ALA A 304 12.95 26.22 -6.18
N ALA A 305 11.81 26.16 -6.88
CA ALA A 305 11.79 26.69 -8.23
C ALA A 305 12.05 28.19 -8.05
N ARG A 306 13.32 28.60 -8.18
CA ARG A 306 13.63 30.01 -8.39
C ARG A 306 12.81 30.41 -9.62
N PRO A 307 11.99 31.48 -9.55
CA PRO A 307 11.47 32.07 -10.77
C PRO A 307 12.69 32.35 -11.65
N VAL A 308 12.70 31.80 -12.86
CA VAL A 308 13.62 32.28 -13.88
C VAL A 308 13.14 33.71 -14.15
N GLU A 309 13.86 34.69 -13.62
CA GLU A 309 13.62 36.09 -13.99
C GLU A 309 13.66 36.17 -15.51
N PRO A 310 12.66 36.79 -16.16
CA PRO A 310 12.76 37.09 -17.57
C PRO A 310 14.03 37.94 -17.72
N GLN A 311 15.01 37.42 -18.47
CA GLN A 311 16.09 38.26 -18.97
C GLN A 311 15.41 39.35 -19.80
N GLU A 312 15.29 40.54 -19.23
CA GLU A 312 14.98 41.74 -19.99
C GLU A 312 15.97 41.77 -21.15
N ALA A 313 15.43 41.73 -22.36
CA ALA A 313 16.18 41.97 -23.58
C ALA A 313 16.72 43.41 -23.51
N GLN A 314 17.93 43.57 -22.99
CA GLN A 314 18.73 44.77 -23.09
C GLN A 314 19.76 44.57 -24.21
N ALA A 315 19.42 45.08 -25.39
CA ALA A 315 20.26 45.73 -26.41
C ALA A 315 19.63 45.59 -27.79
#